data_AF-A0A3D3ED33-F1
#
_entry.id   AF-A0A3D3ED33-F1
#
_cell.length_a   1.000
_cell.length_b   1.000
_cell.length_c   1.000
_cell.angle_alpha   90.00
_cell.angle_beta   90.00
_cell.angle_gamma   90.00
#
_symmetry.space_group_name_H-M   'P 1'
#
loop_
_entity.id
_entity.type
_entity.pdbx_description
1 polymer ?
#
loop_
_entity_poly.entity_id
_entity_poly.type
_entity_poly.pdbx_seq_one_letter_code
_entity_poly.pdbx_strand_id
1 'polypeptide(L)'
;DMDALPIDEISGVPFSSQTPGTMHACGHDAHTTMLLGAAKHLAETRDFDGTAVLIFQPAEEGLGGARQMMADGLFKTFPVDEIYGMHNSPNGKPGTFDICKGVAMAGAMFFDAH
;
A
#
# COMPACT_ATOMS: atom_id res chain seq x y z
N ASP A 1 0.34 0.68 1.81
CA ASP A 1 -0.77 0.30 2.70
C ASP A 1 -0.29 -0.80 3.66
N MET A 2 -1.05 -1.08 4.72
CA MET A 2 -0.68 -2.05 5.76
C MET A 2 -1.87 -2.81 6.35
N ASP A 3 -3.11 -2.39 6.10
CA ASP A 3 -4.29 -2.97 6.72
C ASP A 3 -4.72 -4.29 6.07
N ALA A 4 -5.45 -5.09 6.83
CA ALA A 4 -6.06 -6.34 6.37
C ALA A 4 -7.57 -6.16 6.17
N LEU A 5 -8.24 -7.20 5.66
CA LEU A 5 -9.68 -7.22 5.43
C LEU A 5 -10.40 -8.14 6.43
N PRO A 6 -11.68 -7.86 6.75
CA PRO A 6 -12.51 -8.71 7.62
C PRO A 6 -13.03 -9.94 6.86
N ILE A 7 -12.12 -10.83 6.45
CA ILE A 7 -12.37 -12.03 5.65
C ILE A 7 -11.73 -13.23 6.34
N ASP A 8 -12.46 -14.35 6.43
CA ASP A 8 -11.90 -15.62 6.85
C ASP A 8 -10.96 -16.19 5.78
N GLU A 9 -9.72 -16.48 6.16
CA GLU A 9 -8.75 -17.06 5.24
C GLU A 9 -9.06 -18.53 4.94
N ILE A 10 -9.19 -18.83 3.65
CA ILE A 10 -9.45 -20.19 3.13
C ILE A 10 -8.30 -20.72 2.25
N SER A 11 -7.14 -20.05 2.27
CA SER A 11 -6.01 -20.36 1.39
C SER A 11 -5.37 -21.71 1.71
N GLY A 12 -5.37 -22.12 2.99
CA GLY A 12 -4.76 -23.35 3.47
C GLY A 12 -3.23 -23.36 3.45
N VAL A 13 -2.59 -22.20 3.25
CA VAL A 13 -1.12 -22.09 3.22
C VAL A 13 -0.52 -22.20 4.63
N PRO A 14 0.74 -22.66 4.79
CA PRO A 14 1.36 -22.82 6.12
C PRO A 14 1.47 -21.53 6.94
N PHE A 15 1.40 -20.37 6.28
CA PHE A 15 1.46 -19.04 6.89
C PHE A 15 0.09 -18.33 6.88
N SER A 16 -1.00 -19.10 6.83
CA SER A 16 -2.36 -18.55 6.94
C SER A 16 -2.50 -17.70 8.20
N SER A 17 -3.38 -16.70 8.13
CA SER A 17 -3.76 -15.84 9.25
C SER A 17 -4.11 -16.67 10.48
N GLN A 18 -3.54 -16.26 11.61
CA GLN A 18 -3.85 -16.82 12.92
C GLN A 18 -5.00 -16.05 13.61
N THR A 19 -5.53 -15.01 12.96
CA THR A 19 -6.63 -14.18 13.48
C THR A 19 -7.92 -14.55 12.73
N PRO A 20 -8.89 -15.20 13.40
CA PRO A 20 -10.18 -15.54 12.78
C PRO A 20 -10.89 -14.30 12.22
N GLY A 21 -11.52 -14.43 11.04
CA GLY A 21 -12.20 -13.33 10.36
C GLY A 21 -11.30 -12.22 9.85
N THR A 22 -9.96 -12.41 9.78
CA THR A 22 -9.03 -11.40 9.27
C THR A 22 -8.01 -12.03 8.32
N MET A 23 -7.83 -11.44 7.14
CA MET A 23 -6.87 -11.90 6.13
C MET A 23 -6.29 -10.70 5.35
N HIS A 24 -5.01 -10.75 5.00
CA HIS A 24 -4.44 -9.88 3.97
C HIS A 24 -4.85 -10.34 2.56
N ALA A 25 -6.16 -10.23 2.26
CA ALA A 25 -6.73 -10.68 1.00
C ALA A 25 -6.44 -9.73 -0.18
N CYS A 26 -5.90 -8.54 0.08
CA CYS A 26 -5.52 -7.54 -0.92
C CYS A 26 -4.00 -7.41 -1.14
N GLY A 27 -3.19 -8.22 -0.44
CA GLY A 27 -1.72 -8.25 -0.61
C GLY A 27 -0.94 -7.13 0.10
N HIS A 28 -1.56 -6.41 1.05
CA HIS A 28 -0.90 -5.34 1.80
C HIS A 28 0.27 -5.82 2.67
N ASP A 29 0.28 -7.10 3.05
CA ASP A 29 1.43 -7.79 3.64
C ASP A 29 2.63 -7.82 2.69
N ALA A 30 2.38 -8.14 1.42
CA ALA A 30 3.39 -8.12 0.37
C ALA A 30 3.87 -6.69 0.08
N HIS A 31 2.96 -5.70 -0.02
CA HIS A 31 3.33 -4.29 -0.23
C HIS A 31 4.24 -3.77 0.91
N THR A 32 3.86 -4.03 2.16
CA THR A 32 4.64 -3.67 3.34
C THR A 32 6.03 -4.32 3.31
N THR A 33 6.08 -5.62 3.00
CA THR A 33 7.34 -6.37 2.91
C THR A 33 8.25 -5.85 1.80
N MET A 34 7.71 -5.55 0.63
CA MET A 34 8.47 -4.98 -0.49
C MET A 34 9.03 -3.59 -0.13
N LEU A 35 8.22 -2.74 0.52
CA LEU A 35 8.68 -1.41 0.95
C LEU A 35 9.78 -1.49 2.01
N LEU A 36 9.70 -2.43 2.96
CA LEU A 36 10.78 -2.71 3.91
C LEU A 36 12.07 -3.18 3.21
N GLY A 37 11.94 -4.02 2.18
CA GLY A 37 13.07 -4.43 1.35
C GLY A 37 13.74 -3.25 0.63
N ALA A 38 12.94 -2.35 0.05
CA ALA A 38 13.44 -1.11 -0.54
C ALA A 38 14.11 -0.21 0.52
N ALA A 39 13.51 -0.08 1.71
CA ALA A 39 14.09 0.67 2.83
C ALA A 39 15.50 0.19 3.17
N LYS A 40 15.63 -1.13 3.34
CA LYS A 40 16.90 -1.77 3.66
C LYS A 40 17.94 -1.50 2.57
N HIS A 41 17.57 -1.71 1.30
CA HIS A 41 18.48 -1.49 0.18
C HIS A 41 18.94 -0.02 0.09
N LEU A 42 18.01 0.92 0.16
CA LEU A 42 18.32 2.36 0.10
C LEU A 42 19.18 2.82 1.28
N ALA A 43 18.96 2.26 2.48
CA ALA A 43 19.76 2.56 3.67
C ALA A 43 21.17 1.96 3.59
N GLU A 44 21.33 0.76 3.03
CA GLU A 44 22.62 0.07 2.89
C GLU A 44 23.50 0.70 1.81
N THR A 45 22.93 1.06 0.66
CA THR A 45 23.72 1.58 -0.47
C THR A 45 23.90 3.08 -0.39
N ARG A 46 22.86 3.82 0.04
CA ARG A 46 22.79 5.29 -0.02
C ARG A 46 23.14 5.85 -1.41
N ASP A 47 22.96 5.05 -2.46
CA ASP A 47 23.36 5.38 -3.85
C ASP A 47 22.26 6.16 -4.57
N PHE A 48 21.91 7.33 -4.03
CA PHE A 48 20.96 8.26 -4.62
C PHE A 48 21.11 9.65 -4.00
N ASP A 49 20.76 10.67 -4.78
CA ASP A 49 20.69 12.05 -4.31
C ASP A 49 19.35 12.35 -3.65
N GLY A 50 19.39 13.07 -2.52
CA GLY A 50 18.20 13.54 -1.82
C GLY A 50 17.75 12.64 -0.67
N THR A 51 16.44 12.65 -0.41
CA THR A 51 15.81 11.99 0.75
C THR A 51 14.68 11.07 0.29
N ALA A 52 14.70 9.82 0.76
CA ALA A 52 13.59 8.89 0.59
C ALA A 52 12.74 8.88 1.86
N VAL A 53 11.44 9.18 1.72
CA VAL A 53 10.45 9.11 2.81
C VAL A 53 9.59 7.86 2.59
N LEU A 54 9.58 6.95 3.56
CA LEU A 54 8.81 5.72 3.46
C LEU A 54 7.50 5.85 4.24
N ILE A 55 6.39 5.71 3.52
CA ILE A 55 5.05 5.94 4.06
C ILE A 55 4.32 4.60 4.18
N PHE A 56 4.22 4.12 5.41
CA PHE A 56 3.45 2.94 5.75
C PHE A 56 2.01 3.37 6.11
N GLN A 57 1.16 3.45 5.09
CA GLN A 57 -0.20 3.96 5.23
C GLN A 57 -1.12 2.91 5.87
N PRO A 58 -1.88 3.24 6.94
CA PRO A 58 -2.95 2.38 7.44
C PRO A 58 -4.25 2.58 6.63
N ALA A 59 -5.27 1.77 6.92
CA ALA A 59 -6.68 2.08 6.61
C ALA A 59 -6.96 2.42 5.13
N GLU A 60 -6.33 1.71 4.19
CA GLU A 60 -6.53 1.87 2.76
C GLU A 60 -7.91 1.37 2.31
N GLU A 61 -8.37 0.25 2.90
CA GLU A 61 -9.53 -0.56 2.44
C GLU A 61 -10.92 0.13 2.60
N GLY A 62 -10.95 1.45 2.81
CA GLY A 62 -12.17 2.27 2.83
C GLY A 62 -12.27 3.25 4.00
N LEU A 63 -11.35 3.17 4.97
CA LEU A 63 -11.34 4.06 6.14
C LEU A 63 -10.54 5.36 5.90
N GLY A 64 -9.84 5.46 4.77
CA GLY A 64 -9.26 6.72 4.29
C GLY A 64 -7.97 7.14 5.00
N GLY A 65 -7.08 6.20 5.33
CA GLY A 65 -5.84 6.50 6.05
C GLY A 65 -4.95 7.55 5.38
N ALA A 66 -4.87 7.57 4.04
CA ALA A 66 -4.14 8.61 3.31
C ALA A 66 -4.65 10.03 3.66
N ARG A 67 -5.98 10.20 3.70
CA ARG A 67 -6.62 11.48 4.03
C ARG A 67 -6.29 11.91 5.45
N GLN A 68 -6.31 10.98 6.40
CA GLN A 68 -5.98 11.28 7.79
C GLN A 68 -4.50 11.64 7.97
N MET A 69 -3.57 10.89 7.36
CA MET A 69 -2.14 11.22 7.43
C MET A 69 -1.83 12.59 6.84
N MET A 70 -2.47 12.96 5.72
CA MET A 70 -2.34 14.30 5.14
C MET A 70 -2.89 15.39 6.06
N ALA A 71 -4.04 15.15 6.70
CA ALA A 71 -4.63 16.07 7.67
C ALA A 71 -3.71 16.29 8.89
N ASP A 72 -3.05 15.22 9.35
CA ASP A 72 -2.06 15.24 10.43
C ASP A 72 -0.71 15.86 10.01
N GLY A 73 -0.60 16.31 8.76
CA GLY A 73 0.53 17.09 8.27
C GLY A 73 1.68 16.26 7.69
N LEU A 74 1.42 15.04 7.20
CA LEU A 74 2.43 14.15 6.60
C LEU A 74 3.43 14.91 5.70
N PHE A 75 2.92 15.65 4.70
CA PHE A 75 3.77 16.37 3.74
C PHE A 75 4.26 17.74 4.24
N LYS A 76 3.76 18.23 5.37
CA LYS A 76 4.33 19.40 6.05
C LYS A 76 5.57 19.00 6.85
N THR A 77 5.52 17.84 7.51
CA THR A 77 6.61 17.27 8.30
C THR A 77 7.66 16.62 7.40
N PHE A 78 7.23 15.93 6.36
CA PHE A 78 8.08 15.22 5.40
C PHE A 78 7.76 15.72 3.99
N PRO A 79 8.34 16.86 3.56
CA PRO A 79 8.14 17.36 2.21
C PRO A 79 8.72 16.37 1.18
N VAL A 80 7.98 16.11 0.11
CA VAL A 80 8.39 15.25 -1.00
C VAL A 80 8.07 15.94 -2.33
N ASP A 81 8.97 15.81 -3.30
CA ASP A 81 8.74 16.32 -4.66
C ASP A 81 7.85 15.37 -5.48
N GLU A 82 7.96 14.07 -5.21
CA GLU A 82 7.27 13.00 -5.92
C GLU A 82 6.83 11.90 -4.95
N ILE A 83 5.72 11.23 -5.27
CA ILE A 83 5.20 10.10 -4.51
C ILE A 83 4.99 8.90 -5.43
N TYR A 84 5.38 7.73 -4.95
CA TYR A 84 5.32 6.47 -5.68
C TYR A 84 4.54 5.45 -4.86
N GLY A 85 3.69 4.69 -5.54
CA GLY A 85 2.94 3.58 -4.97
C GLY A 85 2.84 2.44 -5.96
N MET A 86 2.54 1.24 -5.47
CA MET A 86 2.30 0.06 -6.30
C MET A 86 1.21 -0.79 -5.68
N HIS A 87 0.58 -1.62 -6.50
CA HIS A 87 -0.38 -2.62 -6.06
C HIS A 87 -0.06 -3.93 -6.79
N ASN A 88 -0.17 -5.08 -6.13
CA ASN A 88 -0.03 -6.36 -6.81
C ASN A 88 -1.13 -6.56 -7.86
N SER A 89 -0.80 -7.25 -8.96
CA SER A 89 -1.76 -7.65 -9.99
C SER A 89 -1.79 -9.18 -10.08
N PRO A 90 -2.77 -9.85 -9.44
CA PRO A 90 -2.83 -11.33 -9.40
C PRO A 90 -2.92 -11.98 -10.78
N ASN A 91 -3.50 -11.27 -11.75
CA ASN A 91 -3.64 -11.74 -13.13
C ASN A 91 -2.54 -11.21 -14.07
N GLY A 92 -1.59 -10.44 -13.53
CA GLY A 92 -0.45 -9.89 -14.27
C GLY A 92 0.64 -10.93 -14.52
N LYS A 93 1.61 -10.56 -15.35
CA LYS A 93 2.80 -11.39 -15.58
C LYS A 93 3.80 -11.19 -14.43
N PRO A 94 4.34 -12.26 -13.82
CA PRO A 94 5.40 -12.11 -12.82
C PRO A 94 6.65 -11.44 -13.39
N GLY A 95 7.30 -10.58 -12.59
CA GLY A 95 8.53 -9.88 -12.97
C GLY A 95 8.33 -8.72 -13.93
N THR A 96 7.09 -8.25 -14.12
CA THR A 96 6.78 -7.07 -14.93
C THR A 96 6.09 -6.00 -14.10
N PHE A 97 6.35 -4.73 -14.43
CA PHE A 97 5.61 -3.58 -13.91
C PHE A 97 4.77 -3.00 -15.04
N ASP A 98 3.47 -2.89 -14.81
CA ASP A 98 2.56 -2.18 -15.69
C ASP A 98 2.44 -0.73 -15.23
N ILE A 99 2.57 0.20 -16.16
CA ILE A 99 2.45 1.64 -15.90
C ILE A 99 1.33 2.23 -16.73
N CYS A 100 0.55 3.13 -16.12
CA CYS A 100 -0.49 3.88 -16.80
C CYS A 100 -0.14 5.37 -16.75
N LYS A 101 -0.04 6.02 -17.91
CA LYS A 101 0.08 7.48 -17.96
C LYS A 101 -1.32 8.08 -17.81
N GLY A 102 -1.52 8.90 -16.79
CA GLY A 102 -2.79 9.55 -16.50
C GLY A 102 -3.59 8.80 -15.45
N VAL A 103 -4.89 8.65 -15.66
CA VAL A 103 -5.81 8.04 -14.69
C VAL A 103 -5.68 6.52 -14.73
N ALA A 104 -5.22 5.93 -13.62
CA ALA A 104 -5.06 4.48 -13.49
C ALA A 104 -6.28 3.77 -12.88
N MET A 105 -6.98 4.41 -11.92
CA MET A 105 -8.12 3.85 -11.21
C MET A 105 -9.32 4.80 -11.23
N ALA A 106 -10.53 4.24 -11.13
CA ALA A 106 -11.77 5.02 -11.08
C ALA A 106 -11.93 5.76 -9.75
N GLY A 107 -12.68 6.87 -9.77
CA GLY A 107 -13.12 7.52 -8.54
C GLY A 107 -14.31 6.79 -7.91
N ALA A 108 -14.37 6.78 -6.59
CA ALA A 108 -15.50 6.24 -5.83
C ALA A 108 -16.03 7.29 -4.85
N MET A 109 -17.35 7.31 -4.64
CA MET A 109 -17.99 8.16 -3.64
C MET A 109 -19.27 7.51 -3.10
N PHE A 110 -19.62 7.84 -1.86
CA PHE A 110 -20.93 7.51 -1.31
C PHE A 110 -21.97 8.51 -1.81
N PHE A 111 -23.17 8.03 -2.11
CA PHE A 111 -24.33 8.84 -2.41
C PHE A 111 -25.57 8.20 -1.79
N ASP A 112 -26.52 9.03 -1.39
CA ASP A 112 -27.84 8.57 -0.93
C ASP A 112 -28.81 8.61 -2.10
N ALA A 113 -29.62 7.57 -2.23
CA ALA A 113 -30.77 7.55 -3.14
C ALA A 113 -32.04 7.67 -2.30
N HIS A 114 -32.83 8.72 -2.56
CA HIS A 114 -34.14 8.94 -1.95
C HIS A 114 -35.26 8.39 -2.83
#